data_AF-A0A949EBL6-F1
#
_entry.id   AF-A0A949EBL6-F1
#
_cell.length_a   1.000
_cell.length_b   1.000
_cell.length_c   1.000
_cell.angle_alpha   90.00
_cell.angle_beta   90.00
_cell.angle_gamma   90.00
#
_symmetry.space_group_name_H-M   'P 1'
#
loop_
_entity.id
_entity.type
_entity.pdbx_description
1 polymer ?
#
loop_
_entity_poly.entity_id
_entity_poly.type
_entity_poly.pdbx_seq_one_letter_code
_entity_poly.pdbx_strand_id
1 'polypeptide(L)'
;MNLYTNFKQCEQIIKIIAETGIKNFAAHDVSECEIFKNTVKEIKKAGKLPNNKSEILTNFLYLNAVMDQGRDPEGVKMLLTQVTNSAYKAGIEFLHNPNHFFENLVFFTRALREKHEEIKKIRAEISGLGSRYNLFDTRINPYTMHRWGTVMLCLKKLYEDDKTLLSFMLESGRADNIADYIRNDTDYGLGNAIGYKAARLLIKWIIHTFPIIRKDDLRWGPNSYEIPLDSNVGRVFMRSGILFLFVNEDSLWKSKCWIEQPNGKVNLSAQRLNELRISESTPMKSEIQEVLKSWGVRKRNIMKSLNAFILKLNKKGIKISMGQVDDGFMHIGQNFCKNDKAICDKCPLNKLCLANNKEPLLKTQYYCGVGAGVFFGR
;
A
#
# COMPACT_ATOMS: atom_id res chain seq x y z
N MET A 1 -6.52 -11.53 28.12
CA MET A 1 -7.74 -10.74 27.89
C MET A 1 -8.75 -11.58 27.13
N ASN A 2 -10.07 -11.36 27.27
CA ASN A 2 -11.06 -12.09 26.46
C ASN A 2 -11.34 -11.32 25.17
N LEU A 3 -10.39 -11.36 24.24
CA LEU A 3 -10.40 -10.59 23.00
C LEU A 3 -11.36 -11.16 21.94
N TYR A 4 -12.60 -11.49 22.30
CA TYR A 4 -13.57 -12.03 21.35
C TYR A 4 -14.43 -10.92 20.73
N THR A 5 -14.42 -10.83 19.40
CA THR A 5 -15.38 -10.01 18.65
C THR A 5 -16.28 -10.91 17.83
N ASN A 6 -17.60 -10.77 17.98
CA ASN A 6 -18.53 -11.60 17.22
C ASN A 6 -18.61 -11.16 15.75
N PHE A 7 -19.02 -12.08 14.88
CA PHE A 7 -19.08 -11.87 13.43
C PHE A 7 -19.96 -10.67 13.03
N LYS A 8 -21.12 -10.49 13.67
CA LYS A 8 -22.08 -9.43 13.34
C LYS A 8 -21.52 -8.03 13.62
N GLN A 9 -20.79 -7.89 14.72
CA GLN A 9 -20.07 -6.66 15.05
C GLN A 9 -18.96 -6.38 14.02
N CYS A 10 -18.15 -7.38 13.65
CA CYS A 10 -17.13 -7.22 12.61
C CYS A 10 -17.72 -6.81 11.25
N GLU A 11 -18.89 -7.33 10.90
CA GLU A 11 -19.60 -6.94 9.66
C GLU A 11 -19.94 -5.45 9.67
N GLN A 12 -20.48 -4.94 10.79
CA GLN A 12 -20.80 -3.51 10.94
C GLN A 12 -19.55 -2.64 10.89
N ILE A 13 -18.47 -3.06 11.56
CA ILE A 13 -17.19 -2.32 11.55
C ILE A 13 -16.64 -2.23 10.12
N ILE A 14 -16.58 -3.35 9.38
CA ILE A 14 -16.05 -3.38 8.01
C ILE A 14 -16.90 -2.52 7.06
N LYS A 15 -18.23 -2.49 7.22
CA LYS A 15 -19.10 -1.58 6.45
C LYS A 15 -18.72 -0.13 6.68
N ILE A 16 -18.57 0.30 7.94
CA ILE A 16 -18.19 1.67 8.27
C ILE A 16 -16.79 2.00 7.74
N ILE A 17 -15.84 1.07 7.81
CA ILE A 17 -14.49 1.25 7.25
C ILE A 17 -14.60 1.45 5.73
N ALA A 18 -15.30 0.57 5.01
CA ALA A 18 -15.46 0.68 3.57
C ALA A 18 -16.16 1.99 3.15
N GLU A 19 -17.23 2.38 3.85
CA GLU A 19 -17.92 3.67 3.62
C GLU A 19 -16.99 4.87 3.87
N THR A 20 -16.15 4.78 4.90
CA THR A 20 -15.13 5.80 5.18
C THR A 20 -14.12 5.88 4.02
N GLY A 21 -13.67 4.74 3.49
CA GLY A 21 -12.77 4.69 2.35
C GLY A 21 -13.40 5.21 1.06
N ILE A 22 -14.67 4.94 0.81
CA ILE A 22 -15.41 5.50 -0.34
C ILE A 22 -15.45 7.04 -0.27
N LYS A 23 -15.73 7.59 0.92
CA LYS A 23 -15.83 9.05 1.14
C LYS A 23 -14.46 9.74 1.13
N ASN A 24 -13.44 9.05 1.60
CA ASN A 24 -12.10 9.59 1.79
C ASN A 24 -11.10 8.89 0.88
N PHE A 25 -11.53 8.62 -0.35
CA PHE A 25 -10.67 8.07 -1.39
C PHE A 25 -9.34 8.82 -1.33
N ALA A 26 -8.26 8.09 -1.04
CA ALA A 26 -6.93 8.67 -1.03
C ALA A 26 -6.62 9.01 -2.48
N ALA A 27 -6.95 10.24 -2.88
CA ALA A 27 -6.59 10.78 -4.16
C ALA A 27 -5.06 10.70 -4.20
N HIS A 28 -4.57 9.84 -5.08
CA HIS A 28 -3.17 9.83 -5.40
C HIS A 28 -2.96 11.03 -6.32
N ASP A 29 -1.96 11.86 -6.00
CA ASP A 29 -1.69 13.16 -6.62
C ASP A 29 -1.17 13.05 -8.07
N VAL A 30 -1.45 11.94 -8.76
CA VAL A 30 -1.25 11.77 -10.21
C VAL A 30 -1.81 12.96 -10.97
N SER A 31 -2.92 13.56 -10.52
CA SER A 31 -3.49 14.75 -11.15
C SER A 31 -2.62 16.01 -11.09
N GLU A 32 -1.64 16.06 -10.18
CA GLU A 32 -0.67 17.15 -10.10
C GLU A 32 0.47 17.01 -11.12
N CYS A 33 0.63 15.82 -11.68
CA CYS A 33 1.54 15.61 -12.79
C CYS A 33 0.86 16.03 -14.10
N GLU A 34 1.47 16.96 -14.81
CA GLU A 34 0.86 17.66 -15.95
C GLU A 34 0.39 16.67 -17.04
N ILE A 35 1.19 15.64 -17.31
CA ILE A 35 0.90 14.59 -18.29
C ILE A 35 -0.33 13.75 -17.94
N PHE A 36 -0.76 13.72 -16.67
CA PHE A 36 -1.89 12.92 -16.21
C PHE A 36 -3.09 13.75 -15.75
N LYS A 37 -2.99 15.08 -15.80
CA LYS A 37 -4.06 16.00 -15.36
C LYS A 37 -5.42 15.69 -16.01
N ASN A 38 -5.40 15.30 -17.28
CA ASN A 38 -6.60 14.89 -18.01
C ASN A 38 -6.92 13.40 -17.83
N THR A 39 -5.90 12.54 -17.71
CA THR A 39 -6.04 11.10 -17.48
C THR A 39 -6.92 10.78 -16.27
N VAL A 40 -6.75 11.47 -15.14
CA VAL A 40 -7.58 11.24 -13.94
C VAL A 40 -9.04 11.61 -14.17
N LYS A 41 -9.29 12.70 -14.92
CA LYS A 41 -10.65 13.11 -15.29
C LYS A 41 -11.29 12.11 -16.25
N GLU A 42 -10.52 11.60 -17.20
CA GLU A 42 -10.94 10.57 -18.16
C GLU A 42 -11.31 9.27 -17.45
N ILE A 43 -10.52 8.79 -16.49
CA ILE A 43 -10.86 7.61 -15.67
C ILE A 43 -12.20 7.81 -14.97
N LYS A 44 -12.39 8.97 -14.33
CA LYS A 44 -13.65 9.27 -13.61
C LYS A 44 -14.87 9.30 -14.54
N LYS A 45 -14.70 9.78 -15.78
CA LYS A 45 -15.80 9.93 -16.75
C LYS A 45 -16.08 8.66 -17.55
N ALA A 46 -15.05 8.06 -18.14
CA ALA A 46 -15.18 6.93 -19.06
C ALA A 46 -15.03 5.58 -18.34
N GLY A 47 -14.51 5.57 -17.12
CA GLY A 47 -14.17 4.36 -16.38
C GLY A 47 -12.99 3.57 -16.95
N LYS A 48 -12.44 3.93 -18.13
CA LYS A 48 -11.35 3.22 -18.79
C LYS A 48 -10.41 4.21 -19.48
N LEU A 49 -9.12 3.87 -19.49
CA LEU A 49 -8.09 4.56 -20.26
C LEU A 49 -7.75 3.82 -21.56
N PRO A 50 -7.35 4.55 -22.62
CA PRO A 50 -6.62 3.99 -23.76
C PRO A 50 -5.36 3.23 -23.31
N ASN A 51 -5.00 2.15 -24.01
CA ASN A 51 -3.91 1.25 -23.60
C ASN A 51 -2.56 1.97 -23.43
N ASN A 52 -2.22 2.92 -24.31
CA ASN A 52 -0.99 3.71 -24.20
C ASN A 52 -0.96 4.56 -22.91
N LYS A 53 -2.07 5.23 -22.57
CA LYS A 53 -2.19 6.02 -21.33
C LYS A 53 -2.16 5.14 -20.08
N SER A 54 -2.76 3.94 -20.15
CA SER A 54 -2.68 2.95 -19.08
C SER A 54 -1.24 2.53 -18.80
N GLU A 55 -0.44 2.32 -19.83
CA GLU A 55 0.97 1.93 -19.69
C GLU A 55 1.80 3.05 -19.06
N ILE A 56 1.72 4.27 -19.59
CA ILE A 56 2.48 5.42 -19.07
C ILE A 56 2.13 5.68 -17.60
N LEU A 57 0.84 5.57 -17.24
CA LEU A 57 0.41 5.69 -15.85
C LEU A 57 0.95 4.54 -14.99
N THR A 58 0.96 3.31 -15.50
CA THR A 58 1.52 2.16 -14.79
C THR A 58 3.02 2.36 -14.52
N ASN A 59 3.78 2.88 -15.50
CA ASN A 59 5.20 3.22 -15.34
C ASN A 59 5.42 4.28 -14.25
N PHE A 60 4.59 5.32 -14.21
CA PHE A 60 4.65 6.34 -13.15
C PHE A 60 4.33 5.77 -11.77
N LEU A 61 3.28 4.96 -11.66
CA LEU A 61 2.88 4.32 -10.40
C LEU A 61 3.95 3.34 -9.90
N TYR A 62 4.64 2.66 -10.82
CA TYR A 62 5.73 1.77 -10.48
C TYR A 62 6.92 2.52 -9.89
N LEU A 63 7.35 3.60 -10.56
CA LEU A 63 8.36 4.49 -10.02
C LEU A 63 7.94 5.07 -8.66
N ASN A 64 6.68 5.48 -8.52
CA ASN A 64 6.18 5.99 -7.25
C ASN A 64 6.24 4.94 -6.13
N ALA A 65 5.85 3.70 -6.40
CA ALA A 65 5.89 2.64 -5.40
C ALA A 65 7.31 2.38 -4.88
N VAL A 66 8.33 2.46 -5.75
CA VAL A 66 9.74 2.28 -5.38
C VAL A 66 10.28 3.45 -4.57
N MET A 67 9.81 4.65 -4.88
CA MET A 67 10.17 5.89 -4.22
C MET A 67 9.53 6.03 -2.84
N ASP A 68 8.27 5.60 -2.70
CA ASP A 68 7.46 5.64 -1.48
C ASP A 68 7.84 4.53 -0.48
N GLN A 69 9.14 4.41 -0.20
CA GLN A 69 9.72 3.52 0.82
C GLN A 69 10.37 4.29 1.98
N GLY A 70 10.37 5.63 1.91
CA GLY A 70 10.98 6.53 2.90
C GLY A 70 10.03 7.00 4.01
N ARG A 71 10.53 7.88 4.88
CA ARG A 71 9.79 8.38 6.06
C ARG A 71 8.77 9.49 5.76
N ASP A 72 8.89 10.19 4.64
CA ASP A 72 7.97 11.26 4.23
C ASP A 72 7.35 11.00 2.85
N PRO A 73 6.29 10.17 2.77
CA PRO A 73 5.59 9.89 1.52
C PRO A 73 5.16 11.14 0.75
N GLU A 74 4.78 12.19 1.46
CA GLU A 74 4.27 13.41 0.84
C GLU A 74 5.38 14.18 0.12
N GLY A 75 6.52 14.38 0.78
CA GLY A 75 7.67 15.02 0.14
C GLY A 75 8.23 14.18 -1.02
N VAL A 76 8.18 12.84 -0.93
CA VAL A 76 8.55 11.94 -2.03
C VAL A 76 7.63 12.12 -3.24
N LYS A 77 6.31 12.18 -3.03
CA LYS A 77 5.35 12.44 -4.12
C LYS A 77 5.57 13.80 -4.77
N MET A 78 5.81 14.84 -3.97
CA MET A 78 6.14 16.17 -4.49
C MET A 78 7.37 16.11 -5.38
N LEU A 79 8.42 15.40 -4.94
CA LEU A 79 9.67 15.26 -5.68
C LEU A 79 9.44 14.55 -7.01
N LEU A 80 8.76 13.40 -6.98
CA LEU A 80 8.42 12.65 -8.18
C LEU A 80 7.65 13.50 -9.19
N THR A 81 6.62 14.20 -8.72
CA THR A 81 5.75 15.05 -9.55
C THR A 81 6.53 16.21 -10.17
N GLN A 82 7.28 16.96 -9.36
CA GLN A 82 8.02 18.13 -9.84
C GLN A 82 9.15 17.77 -10.79
N VAL A 83 9.88 16.68 -10.53
CA VAL A 83 10.92 16.18 -11.45
C VAL A 83 10.30 15.69 -12.75
N THR A 84 9.18 14.96 -12.68
CA THR A 84 8.46 14.51 -13.87
C THR A 84 8.00 15.69 -14.71
N ASN A 85 7.29 16.67 -14.12
CA ASN A 85 6.84 17.86 -14.85
C ASN A 85 8.03 18.63 -15.46
N SER A 86 9.15 18.73 -14.74
CA SER A 86 10.36 19.39 -15.25
C SER A 86 10.94 18.65 -16.47
N ALA A 87 10.98 17.32 -16.44
CA ALA A 87 11.44 16.50 -17.56
C ALA A 87 10.56 16.68 -18.81
N TYR A 88 9.24 16.60 -18.65
CA TYR A 88 8.30 16.76 -19.77
C TYR A 88 8.30 18.18 -20.33
N LYS A 89 8.45 19.21 -19.50
CA LYS A 89 8.62 20.59 -19.97
C LYS A 89 9.89 20.76 -20.82
N ALA A 90 10.92 19.96 -20.56
CA ALA A 90 12.15 19.92 -21.34
C ALA A 90 12.07 18.97 -22.57
N GLY A 91 10.91 18.35 -22.85
CA GLY A 91 10.74 17.39 -23.94
C GLY A 91 11.29 15.99 -23.66
N ILE A 92 11.60 15.66 -22.41
CA ILE A 92 12.19 14.38 -22.00
C ILE A 92 11.08 13.42 -21.56
N GLU A 93 10.55 12.64 -22.49
CA GLU A 93 9.38 11.75 -22.28
C GLU A 93 9.74 10.38 -21.68
N PHE A 94 10.46 10.37 -20.57
CA PHE A 94 11.09 9.15 -20.02
C PHE A 94 10.13 8.03 -19.60
N LEU A 95 8.84 8.31 -19.38
CA LEU A 95 7.85 7.26 -19.07
C LEU A 95 7.25 6.62 -20.34
N HIS A 96 7.40 7.28 -21.49
CA HIS A 96 7.03 6.75 -22.81
C HIS A 96 8.19 5.94 -23.39
N ASN A 97 9.40 6.48 -23.28
CA ASN A 97 10.64 5.84 -23.72
C ASN A 97 11.69 5.92 -22.61
N PRO A 98 11.94 4.82 -21.87
CA PRO A 98 12.92 4.79 -20.79
C PRO A 98 14.35 5.18 -21.21
N ASN A 99 14.70 5.10 -22.49
CA ASN A 99 16.00 5.55 -22.99
C ASN A 99 16.25 7.04 -22.73
N HIS A 100 15.20 7.86 -22.81
CA HIS A 100 15.32 9.29 -22.55
C HIS A 100 15.80 9.59 -21.13
N PHE A 101 15.60 8.69 -20.16
CA PHE A 101 16.20 8.84 -18.83
C PHE A 101 17.74 8.75 -18.88
N PHE A 102 18.26 7.71 -19.51
CA PHE A 102 19.69 7.40 -19.56
C PHE A 102 20.47 8.38 -20.45
N GLU A 103 19.84 8.86 -21.52
CA GLU A 103 20.41 9.89 -22.40
C GLU A 103 20.52 11.26 -21.69
N ASN A 104 19.74 11.47 -20.62
CA ASN A 104 19.62 12.76 -19.93
C ASN A 104 20.01 12.67 -18.44
N LEU A 105 20.94 11.79 -18.04
CA LEU A 105 21.31 11.59 -16.63
C LEU A 105 21.75 12.87 -15.90
N VAL A 106 22.44 13.79 -16.58
CA VAL A 106 22.85 15.08 -16.02
C VAL A 106 21.63 15.93 -15.68
N PHE A 107 20.62 15.94 -16.56
CA PHE A 107 19.34 16.61 -16.30
C PHE A 107 18.66 16.04 -15.07
N PHE A 108 18.46 14.72 -15.00
CA PHE A 108 17.77 14.08 -13.87
C PHE A 108 18.50 14.30 -12.54
N THR A 109 19.82 14.19 -12.53
CA THR A 109 20.63 14.43 -11.32
C THR A 109 20.49 15.88 -10.84
N ARG A 110 20.50 16.84 -11.76
CA ARG A 110 20.29 18.26 -11.43
C ARG A 110 18.86 18.52 -10.94
N ALA A 111 17.85 18.06 -11.68
CA ALA A 111 16.44 18.26 -11.35
C ALA A 111 16.10 17.64 -9.99
N LEU A 112 16.56 16.42 -9.70
CA LEU A 112 16.38 15.79 -8.39
C LEU A 112 16.99 16.64 -7.27
N ARG A 113 18.17 17.25 -7.48
CA ARG A 113 18.85 18.08 -6.47
C ARG A 113 18.06 19.35 -6.20
N GLU A 114 17.72 20.07 -7.26
CA GLU A 114 17.02 21.35 -7.17
C GLU A 114 15.65 21.16 -6.51
N LYS A 115 14.87 20.16 -6.96
CA LYS A 115 13.54 19.89 -6.40
C LYS A 115 13.59 19.35 -4.98
N HIS A 116 14.60 18.55 -4.63
CA HIS A 116 14.82 18.16 -3.24
C HIS A 116 15.06 19.36 -2.33
N GLU A 117 15.92 20.31 -2.71
CA GLU A 117 16.17 21.51 -1.90
C GLU A 117 14.94 22.43 -1.80
N GLU A 118 14.16 22.55 -2.87
CA GLU A 118 12.86 23.26 -2.85
C GLU A 118 11.88 22.62 -1.85
N ILE A 119 11.68 21.30 -1.96
CA ILE A 119 10.73 20.57 -1.10
C ILE A 119 11.23 20.53 0.35
N LYS A 120 12.54 20.42 0.56
CA LYS A 120 13.15 20.48 1.89
C LYS A 120 12.76 21.76 2.62
N LYS A 121 12.76 22.92 1.94
CA LYS A 121 12.32 24.19 2.56
C LYS A 121 10.85 24.12 3.02
N ILE A 122 9.98 23.48 2.23
CA ILE A 122 8.55 23.36 2.53
C ILE A 122 8.30 22.34 3.66
N ARG A 123 8.95 21.18 3.61
CA ARG A 123 8.66 20.03 4.47
C ARG A 123 9.45 20.01 5.77
N ALA A 124 10.58 20.72 5.86
CA ALA A 124 11.40 20.81 7.07
C ALA A 124 10.62 21.36 8.27
N GLU A 125 9.77 22.36 8.04
CA GLU A 125 8.92 22.97 9.07
C GLU A 125 7.81 22.01 9.51
N ILE A 126 7.09 21.42 8.55
CA ILE A 126 5.97 20.50 8.81
C ILE A 126 6.43 19.25 9.56
N SER A 127 7.60 18.72 9.21
CA SER A 127 8.16 17.51 9.83
C SER A 127 8.75 17.76 11.23
N GLY A 128 9.01 19.01 11.60
CA GLY A 128 9.75 19.35 12.83
C GLY A 128 11.22 18.92 12.82
N LEU A 129 11.75 18.46 11.67
CA LEU A 129 13.14 18.03 11.54
C LEU A 129 14.09 19.18 11.21
N GLY A 130 13.58 20.32 10.73
CA GLY A 130 14.38 21.50 10.39
C GLY A 130 15.48 21.17 9.38
N SER A 131 16.71 21.60 9.65
CA SER A 131 17.87 21.39 8.77
C SER A 131 18.23 19.92 8.52
N ARG A 132 17.80 19.01 9.41
CA ARG A 132 18.01 17.55 9.29
C ARG A 132 17.05 16.88 8.33
N TYR A 133 16.01 17.58 7.85
CA TYR A 133 15.11 17.03 6.87
C TYR A 133 15.86 16.71 5.57
N ASN A 134 15.68 15.49 5.09
CA ASN A 134 16.24 15.03 3.82
C ASN A 134 15.28 14.00 3.21
N LEU A 135 15.00 14.13 1.91
CA LEU A 135 14.24 13.13 1.16
C LEU A 135 15.12 11.97 0.73
N PHE A 136 16.42 12.20 0.60
CA PHE A 136 17.38 11.18 0.27
C PHE A 136 17.87 10.53 1.56
N ASP A 137 17.55 9.25 1.73
CA ASP A 137 18.15 8.42 2.80
C ASP A 137 19.67 8.20 2.55
N THR A 138 20.15 8.54 1.36
CA THR A 138 21.55 8.40 0.90
C THR A 138 22.03 9.65 0.16
N ARG A 139 23.23 9.63 -0.42
CA ARG A 139 23.65 10.66 -1.39
C ARG A 139 22.71 10.65 -2.62
N ILE A 140 22.66 11.77 -3.34
CA ILE A 140 21.77 11.93 -4.49
C ILE A 140 22.10 10.98 -5.65
N ASN A 141 23.37 10.72 -5.95
CA ASN A 141 23.76 9.80 -7.04
C ASN A 141 23.23 8.36 -6.79
N PRO A 142 23.40 7.77 -5.59
CA PRO A 142 22.70 6.55 -5.21
C PRO A 142 21.19 6.63 -5.39
N TYR A 143 20.56 7.77 -5.13
CA TYR A 143 19.11 7.93 -5.31
C TYR A 143 18.71 7.95 -6.80
N THR A 144 19.41 8.73 -7.63
CA THR A 144 19.23 8.75 -9.09
C THR A 144 19.46 7.38 -9.69
N MET A 145 20.49 6.64 -9.25
CA MET A 145 20.84 5.34 -9.83
C MET A 145 20.02 4.17 -9.28
N HIS A 146 19.78 4.09 -7.97
CA HIS A 146 19.10 2.95 -7.34
C HIS A 146 17.58 3.09 -7.23
N ARG A 147 17.03 4.30 -7.08
CA ARG A 147 15.57 4.49 -6.98
C ARG A 147 14.96 4.78 -8.35
N TRP A 148 15.52 5.72 -9.10
CA TRP A 148 15.05 6.03 -10.45
C TRP A 148 15.67 5.09 -11.48
N GLY A 149 17.00 5.02 -11.52
CA GLY A 149 17.74 4.30 -12.55
C GLY A 149 17.42 2.81 -12.60
N THR A 150 17.31 2.14 -11.46
CA THR A 150 16.90 0.72 -11.43
C THR A 150 15.49 0.51 -12.00
N VAL A 151 14.54 1.37 -11.68
CA VAL A 151 13.18 1.29 -12.27
C VAL A 151 13.23 1.54 -13.77
N MET A 152 13.94 2.60 -14.19
CA MET A 152 14.09 2.92 -15.61
C MET A 152 14.82 1.82 -16.38
N LEU A 153 15.76 1.12 -15.75
CA LEU A 153 16.46 -0.02 -16.35
C LEU A 153 15.51 -1.18 -16.56
N CYS A 154 14.69 -1.54 -15.56
CA CYS A 154 13.66 -2.57 -15.71
C CYS A 154 12.67 -2.21 -16.84
N LEU A 155 12.20 -0.97 -16.88
CA LEU A 155 11.31 -0.50 -17.94
C LEU A 155 11.99 -0.50 -19.32
N LYS A 156 13.27 -0.11 -19.40
CA LYS A 156 14.06 -0.17 -20.63
C LYS A 156 14.18 -1.59 -21.15
N LYS A 157 14.52 -2.56 -20.29
CA LYS A 157 14.61 -3.98 -20.67
C LYS A 157 13.27 -4.48 -21.21
N LEU A 158 12.17 -4.20 -20.52
CA LEU A 158 10.83 -4.55 -21.01
C LEU A 158 10.56 -3.95 -22.40
N TYR A 159 10.87 -2.67 -22.57
CA TYR A 159 10.71 -1.96 -23.84
C TYR A 159 11.57 -2.58 -24.96
N GLU A 160 12.81 -2.97 -24.68
CA GLU A 160 13.71 -3.63 -25.63
C GLU A 160 13.25 -5.04 -26.03
N ASP A 161 12.51 -5.72 -25.14
CA ASP A 161 11.92 -7.03 -25.39
C ASP A 161 10.51 -6.96 -25.99
N ASP A 162 10.09 -5.79 -26.50
CA ASP A 162 8.74 -5.52 -27.01
C ASP A 162 7.61 -5.84 -26.00
N LYS A 163 7.91 -5.73 -24.70
CA LYS A 163 6.98 -5.92 -23.58
C LYS A 163 6.63 -4.60 -22.91
N THR A 164 5.47 -4.58 -22.28
CA THR A 164 5.06 -3.47 -21.40
C THR A 164 5.10 -3.93 -19.94
N LEU A 165 5.18 -2.98 -19.01
CA LEU A 165 5.09 -3.32 -17.59
C LEU A 165 3.74 -3.95 -17.28
N LEU A 166 2.66 -3.44 -17.86
CA LEU A 166 1.34 -4.03 -17.65
C LEU A 166 1.26 -5.47 -18.19
N SER A 167 1.81 -5.76 -19.38
CA SER A 167 1.81 -7.12 -19.92
C SER A 167 2.64 -8.06 -19.05
N PHE A 168 3.84 -7.63 -18.62
CA PHE A 168 4.67 -8.37 -17.69
C PHE A 168 3.94 -8.66 -16.37
N MET A 169 3.29 -7.66 -15.76
CA MET A 169 2.50 -7.87 -14.56
C MET A 169 1.37 -8.89 -14.77
N LEU A 170 0.70 -8.88 -15.92
CA LEU A 170 -0.35 -9.83 -16.27
C LEU A 170 0.16 -11.27 -16.46
N GLU A 171 1.42 -11.47 -16.86
CA GLU A 171 2.07 -12.79 -16.96
C GLU A 171 2.14 -13.51 -15.60
N SER A 172 2.11 -12.78 -14.48
CA SER A 172 1.99 -13.37 -13.13
C SER A 172 0.72 -14.21 -12.93
N GLY A 173 -0.27 -14.08 -13.83
CA GLY A 173 -1.53 -14.80 -13.86
C GLY A 173 -2.58 -14.32 -12.85
N ARG A 174 -2.15 -13.70 -11.75
CA ARG A 174 -3.02 -13.26 -10.64
C ARG A 174 -2.38 -12.12 -9.84
N ALA A 175 -3.23 -11.23 -9.34
CA ALA A 175 -2.82 -9.99 -8.69
C ALA A 175 -2.09 -10.20 -7.35
N ASP A 176 -2.47 -11.19 -6.54
CA ASP A 176 -1.80 -11.47 -5.27
C ASP A 176 -0.33 -11.90 -5.45
N ASN A 177 0.01 -12.46 -6.60
CA ASN A 177 1.34 -12.95 -6.93
C ASN A 177 2.26 -11.88 -7.52
N ILE A 178 1.72 -10.73 -7.96
CA ILE A 178 2.52 -9.66 -8.58
C ILE A 178 3.65 -9.21 -7.66
N ALA A 179 3.42 -9.14 -6.35
CA ALA A 179 4.44 -8.65 -5.42
C ALA A 179 5.68 -9.55 -5.37
N ASP A 180 5.48 -10.87 -5.47
CA ASP A 180 6.57 -11.83 -5.61
C ASP A 180 7.19 -11.76 -7.00
N TYR A 181 6.35 -11.65 -8.04
CA TYR A 181 6.77 -11.62 -9.44
C TYR A 181 7.67 -10.41 -9.75
N ILE A 182 7.25 -9.18 -9.45
CA ILE A 182 8.05 -7.96 -9.66
C ILE A 182 9.31 -7.93 -8.78
N ARG A 183 9.26 -8.48 -7.57
CA ARG A 183 10.41 -8.40 -6.67
C ARG A 183 11.49 -9.41 -7.02
N ASN A 184 11.09 -10.65 -7.35
CA ASN A 184 11.99 -11.80 -7.41
C ASN A 184 12.32 -12.25 -8.85
N ASP A 185 11.74 -11.61 -9.87
CA ASP A 185 12.13 -11.86 -11.26
C ASP A 185 13.61 -11.53 -11.49
N THR A 186 14.32 -12.40 -12.20
CA THR A 186 15.77 -12.29 -12.42
C THR A 186 16.13 -11.20 -13.40
N ASP A 187 15.25 -10.90 -14.34
CA ASP A 187 15.54 -10.05 -15.49
C ASP A 187 14.91 -8.67 -15.36
N TYR A 188 13.67 -8.61 -14.91
CA TYR A 188 12.86 -7.40 -14.80
C TYR A 188 12.55 -7.04 -13.36
N GLY A 189 13.01 -7.86 -12.40
CA GLY A 189 12.73 -7.65 -11.00
C GLY A 189 13.55 -6.52 -10.38
N LEU A 190 12.98 -5.91 -9.34
CA LEU A 190 13.63 -4.83 -8.60
C LEU A 190 14.48 -5.31 -7.41
N GLY A 191 14.44 -6.61 -7.11
CA GLY A 191 15.12 -7.18 -5.95
C GLY A 191 14.77 -6.44 -4.66
N ASN A 192 15.80 -5.96 -3.96
CA ASN A 192 15.62 -5.20 -2.72
C ASN A 192 15.22 -3.73 -2.94
N ALA A 193 15.18 -3.22 -4.17
CA ALA A 193 14.77 -1.84 -4.44
C ALA A 193 13.27 -1.61 -4.17
N ILE A 194 12.43 -2.66 -4.27
CA ILE A 194 11.00 -2.60 -3.90
C ILE A 194 10.66 -3.60 -2.79
N GLY A 195 10.01 -3.11 -1.73
CA GLY A 195 9.45 -3.96 -0.70
C GLY A 195 8.10 -4.57 -1.10
N TYR A 196 7.73 -5.70 -0.50
CA TYR A 196 6.41 -6.31 -0.69
C TYR A 196 5.23 -5.37 -0.38
N LYS A 197 5.41 -4.43 0.56
CA LYS A 197 4.40 -3.41 0.86
C LYS A 197 4.17 -2.49 -0.34
N ALA A 198 5.23 -1.96 -0.94
CA ALA A 198 5.14 -1.09 -2.10
C ALA A 198 4.55 -1.80 -3.31
N ALA A 199 4.96 -3.05 -3.56
CA ALA A 199 4.39 -3.81 -4.65
C ALA A 199 2.88 -4.05 -4.46
N ARG A 200 2.41 -4.36 -3.24
CA ARG A 200 0.97 -4.41 -2.91
C ARG A 200 0.25 -3.08 -3.11
N LEU A 201 0.91 -1.97 -2.78
CA LEU A 201 0.38 -0.63 -3.02
C LEU A 201 0.22 -0.33 -4.52
N LEU A 202 1.21 -0.71 -5.35
CA LEU A 202 1.11 -0.62 -6.80
C LEU A 202 -0.09 -1.40 -7.35
N ILE A 203 -0.27 -2.65 -6.91
CA ILE A 203 -1.41 -3.49 -7.31
C ILE A 203 -2.73 -2.84 -6.95
N LYS A 204 -2.85 -2.31 -5.73
CA LYS A 204 -4.03 -1.55 -5.29
C LYS A 204 -4.28 -0.36 -6.23
N TRP A 205 -3.25 0.40 -6.59
CA TRP A 205 -3.43 1.55 -7.48
C TRP A 205 -3.94 1.15 -8.85
N ILE A 206 -3.39 0.08 -9.42
CA ILE A 206 -3.76 -0.42 -10.76
C ILE A 206 -5.20 -0.97 -10.77
N ILE A 207 -5.64 -1.69 -9.74
CA ILE A 207 -6.95 -2.35 -9.73
C ILE A 207 -8.06 -1.43 -9.18
N HIS A 208 -7.79 -0.71 -8.09
CA HIS A 208 -8.81 0.03 -7.35
C HIS A 208 -8.75 1.54 -7.59
N THR A 209 -7.57 2.15 -7.52
CA THR A 209 -7.46 3.62 -7.58
C THR A 209 -7.64 4.17 -9.00
N PHE A 210 -7.02 3.53 -10.00
CA PHE A 210 -7.00 3.99 -11.39
C PHE A 210 -7.72 3.06 -12.38
N PRO A 211 -8.51 2.10 -11.88
CA PRO A 211 -8.95 0.86 -12.57
C PRO A 211 -8.32 0.60 -13.94
N ILE A 212 -6.99 0.46 -14.00
CA ILE A 212 -6.23 0.15 -15.21
C ILE A 212 -6.53 -1.28 -15.64
N ILE A 213 -6.55 -2.21 -14.68
CA ILE A 213 -7.05 -3.58 -14.88
C ILE A 213 -8.47 -3.66 -14.34
N ARG A 214 -9.40 -4.10 -15.18
CA ARG A 214 -10.83 -4.22 -14.85
C ARG A 214 -11.30 -5.63 -15.16
N LYS A 215 -11.24 -6.49 -14.16
CA LYS A 215 -11.86 -7.82 -14.18
C LYS A 215 -12.78 -7.96 -12.99
N ASP A 216 -13.80 -8.79 -13.12
CA ASP A 216 -14.73 -9.11 -12.04
C ASP A 216 -14.52 -10.56 -11.59
N ASP A 217 -13.29 -10.86 -11.21
CA ASP A 217 -12.88 -12.18 -10.75
C ASP A 217 -11.96 -12.09 -9.53
N LEU A 218 -11.70 -13.23 -8.88
CA LEU A 218 -10.81 -13.29 -7.72
C LEU A 218 -9.32 -13.25 -8.08
N ARG A 219 -8.94 -13.22 -9.37
CA ARG A 219 -7.54 -13.17 -9.82
C ARG A 219 -7.08 -11.73 -10.10
N TRP A 220 -7.96 -10.84 -10.52
CA TRP A 220 -7.63 -9.48 -10.96
C TRP A 220 -8.66 -8.43 -10.56
N GLY A 221 -9.77 -8.83 -9.95
CA GLY A 221 -10.83 -7.92 -9.52
C GLY A 221 -10.61 -7.26 -8.16
N PRO A 222 -11.62 -6.51 -7.67
CA PRO A 222 -11.49 -5.68 -6.47
C PRO A 222 -11.21 -6.42 -5.15
N ASN A 223 -11.21 -7.76 -5.16
CA ASN A 223 -10.91 -8.62 -4.03
C ASN A 223 -9.76 -9.61 -4.32
N SER A 224 -8.93 -9.36 -5.33
CA SER A 224 -7.88 -10.28 -5.81
C SER A 224 -6.50 -10.07 -5.22
N TYR A 225 -6.33 -9.09 -4.35
CA TYR A 225 -5.04 -8.73 -3.76
C TYR A 225 -5.16 -8.52 -2.25
N GLU A 226 -4.03 -8.63 -1.55
CA GLU A 226 -3.92 -8.34 -0.13
C GLU A 226 -3.69 -6.83 0.08
N ILE A 227 -4.32 -6.24 1.10
CA ILE A 227 -4.07 -4.83 1.45
C ILE A 227 -2.61 -4.62 1.89
N PRO A 228 -2.00 -3.47 1.60
CA PRO A 228 -0.66 -3.13 2.06
C PRO A 228 -0.65 -2.87 3.57
N LEU A 229 -0.53 -3.93 4.37
CA LEU A 229 -0.54 -3.84 5.83
C LEU A 229 0.64 -3.01 6.36
N ASP A 230 0.33 -1.93 7.06
CA ASP A 230 1.30 -1.09 7.76
C ASP A 230 0.86 -0.75 9.19
N SER A 231 1.58 0.17 9.84
CA SER A 231 1.30 0.58 11.21
C SER A 231 -0.07 1.23 11.39
N ASN A 232 -0.60 1.95 10.40
CA ASN A 232 -1.92 2.58 10.46
C ASN A 232 -3.00 1.51 10.31
N VAL A 233 -2.90 0.68 9.25
CA VAL A 233 -3.84 -0.41 8.99
C VAL A 233 -3.85 -1.40 10.15
N GLY A 234 -2.68 -1.89 10.57
CA GLY A 234 -2.55 -2.87 11.64
C GLY A 234 -3.10 -2.38 12.98
N ARG A 235 -2.94 -1.09 13.28
CA ARG A 235 -3.48 -0.48 14.51
C ARG A 235 -5.00 -0.42 14.50
N VAL A 236 -5.62 0.02 13.41
CA VAL A 236 -7.09 0.04 13.30
C VAL A 236 -7.63 -1.38 13.31
N PHE A 237 -6.98 -2.30 12.58
CA PHE A 237 -7.37 -3.70 12.49
C PHE A 237 -7.35 -4.42 13.85
N MET A 238 -6.32 -4.17 14.68
CA MET A 238 -6.22 -4.64 16.06
C MET A 238 -7.25 -3.96 16.97
N ARG A 239 -7.24 -2.63 17.04
CA ARG A 239 -8.03 -1.87 18.04
C ARG A 239 -9.53 -1.96 17.80
N SER A 240 -9.96 -2.04 16.54
CA SER A 240 -11.37 -2.24 16.19
C SER A 240 -11.91 -3.59 16.67
N GLY A 241 -11.04 -4.60 16.79
CA GLY A 241 -11.40 -5.96 17.18
C GLY A 241 -11.48 -6.94 16.00
N ILE A 242 -11.41 -6.47 14.75
CA ILE A 242 -11.55 -7.33 13.56
C ILE A 242 -10.44 -8.39 13.51
N LEU A 243 -9.19 -8.03 13.88
CA LEU A 243 -8.08 -8.98 13.95
C LEU A 243 -8.47 -10.25 14.72
N PHE A 244 -9.18 -10.09 15.83
CA PHE A 244 -9.52 -11.19 16.73
C PHE A 244 -10.69 -12.06 16.25
N LEU A 245 -11.29 -11.73 15.11
CA LEU A 245 -12.16 -12.66 14.38
C LEU A 245 -11.37 -13.85 13.81
N PHE A 246 -10.08 -13.65 13.52
CA PHE A 246 -9.25 -14.61 12.79
C PHE A 246 -8.21 -15.30 13.67
N VAL A 247 -7.81 -14.67 14.76
CA VAL A 247 -6.70 -15.15 15.59
C VAL A 247 -6.89 -14.75 17.04
N ASN A 248 -6.50 -15.62 17.97
CA ASN A 248 -6.53 -15.32 19.40
C ASN A 248 -5.19 -14.75 19.89
N GLU A 249 -5.23 -14.18 21.09
CA GLU A 249 -4.10 -13.64 21.85
C GLU A 249 -2.92 -14.62 21.92
N ASP A 250 -3.15 -15.86 22.33
CA ASP A 250 -2.09 -16.87 22.45
C ASP A 250 -1.33 -17.11 21.14
N SER A 251 -2.05 -17.12 20.01
CA SER A 251 -1.44 -17.31 18.70
C SER A 251 -0.58 -16.11 18.30
N LEU A 252 -0.95 -14.89 18.70
CA LEU A 252 -0.16 -13.68 18.45
C LEU A 252 1.14 -13.69 19.26
N TRP A 253 1.12 -14.17 20.51
CA TRP A 253 2.34 -14.37 21.31
C TRP A 253 3.22 -15.49 20.76
N LYS A 254 2.64 -16.67 20.50
CA LYS A 254 3.38 -17.85 19.99
C LYS A 254 4.07 -17.58 18.66
N SER A 255 3.42 -16.82 17.78
CA SER A 255 3.99 -16.42 16.48
C SER A 255 4.91 -15.20 16.57
N LYS A 256 5.12 -14.65 17.77
CA LYS A 256 5.88 -13.42 18.01
C LYS A 256 5.36 -12.23 17.20
N CYS A 257 4.08 -12.21 16.86
CA CYS A 257 3.43 -11.04 16.27
C CYS A 257 3.35 -9.92 17.31
N TRP A 258 3.12 -10.28 18.58
CA TRP A 258 3.32 -9.38 19.70
C TRP A 258 4.75 -9.42 20.19
N ILE A 259 5.35 -8.24 20.32
CA ILE A 259 6.73 -8.03 20.71
C ILE A 259 6.74 -7.02 21.84
N GLU A 260 6.95 -7.50 23.06
CA GLU A 260 7.14 -6.63 24.22
C GLU A 260 8.42 -5.80 24.05
N GLN A 261 8.33 -4.54 24.41
CA GLN A 261 9.42 -3.58 24.35
C GLN A 261 10.00 -3.34 25.74
N PRO A 262 11.24 -2.83 25.84
CA PRO A 262 11.85 -2.51 27.15
C PRO A 262 11.06 -1.55 28.03
N ASN A 263 10.15 -0.75 27.44
CA ASN A 263 9.29 0.19 28.16
C ASN A 263 7.92 -0.42 28.56
N GLY A 264 7.75 -1.74 28.46
CA GLY A 264 6.51 -2.47 28.81
C GLY A 264 5.35 -2.32 27.81
N LYS A 265 5.55 -1.56 26.71
CA LYS A 265 4.58 -1.53 25.60
C LYS A 265 4.72 -2.76 24.71
N VAL A 266 3.64 -3.13 24.02
CA VAL A 266 3.61 -4.29 23.12
C VAL A 266 3.41 -3.84 21.68
N ASN A 267 4.36 -4.16 20.81
CA ASN A 267 4.28 -3.87 19.38
C ASN A 267 3.63 -5.03 18.62
N LEU A 268 2.64 -4.73 17.78
CA LEU A 268 2.14 -5.66 16.77
C LEU A 268 2.98 -5.54 15.49
N SER A 269 3.74 -6.59 15.16
CA SER A 269 4.53 -6.67 13.93
C SER A 269 3.64 -6.91 12.71
N ALA A 270 3.52 -5.89 11.84
CA ALA A 270 2.79 -6.00 10.58
C ALA A 270 3.36 -7.10 9.66
N GLN A 271 4.69 -7.23 9.58
CA GLN A 271 5.34 -8.26 8.78
C GLN A 271 4.95 -9.67 9.24
N ARG A 272 5.09 -9.97 10.54
CA ARG A 272 4.74 -11.29 11.08
C ARG A 272 3.25 -11.55 10.98
N LEU A 273 2.42 -10.52 11.11
CA LEU A 273 0.97 -10.64 10.95
C LEU A 273 0.57 -11.07 9.52
N ASN A 274 1.24 -10.57 8.49
CA ASN A 274 1.02 -11.01 7.09
C ASN A 274 1.38 -12.49 6.88
N GLU A 275 2.35 -12.99 7.62
CA GLU A 275 2.83 -14.37 7.51
C GLU A 275 2.07 -15.34 8.40
N LEU A 276 1.34 -14.83 9.40
CA LEU A 276 0.64 -15.61 10.42
C LEU A 276 -0.39 -16.54 9.78
N ARG A 277 -0.15 -17.84 9.96
CA ARG A 277 -1.10 -18.88 9.59
C ARG A 277 -2.23 -18.93 10.61
N ILE A 278 -3.43 -19.16 10.11
CA ILE A 278 -4.66 -19.18 10.92
C ILE A 278 -5.34 -20.54 10.80
N SER A 279 -6.04 -20.91 11.87
CA SER A 279 -6.68 -22.23 12.01
C SER A 279 -7.84 -22.40 11.03
N GLU A 280 -8.14 -23.65 10.66
CA GLU A 280 -9.26 -23.98 9.76
C GLU A 280 -10.65 -23.71 10.36
N SER A 281 -10.73 -23.57 11.69
CA SER A 281 -11.95 -23.47 12.49
C SER A 281 -12.63 -22.09 12.44
N THR A 282 -12.86 -21.53 11.26
CA THR A 282 -13.47 -20.20 11.11
C THR A 282 -14.84 -20.23 10.43
N PRO A 283 -15.73 -19.27 10.73
CA PRO A 283 -17.10 -19.24 10.18
C PRO A 283 -17.19 -18.96 8.67
N MET A 284 -16.08 -18.99 7.94
CA MET A 284 -15.95 -18.61 6.53
C MET A 284 -15.17 -19.64 5.72
N LYS A 285 -15.26 -20.92 6.10
CA LYS A 285 -14.49 -22.01 5.48
C LYS A 285 -14.66 -22.07 3.96
N SER A 286 -15.89 -21.96 3.46
CA SER A 286 -16.22 -21.96 2.02
C SER A 286 -15.57 -20.79 1.28
N GLU A 287 -15.72 -19.58 1.80
CA GLU A 287 -15.19 -18.37 1.15
C GLU A 287 -13.66 -18.37 1.15
N ILE A 288 -13.04 -18.88 2.21
CA ILE A 288 -11.58 -19.00 2.29
C ILE A 288 -11.08 -20.02 1.29
N GLN A 289 -11.73 -21.19 1.17
CA GLN A 289 -11.37 -22.18 0.16
C GLN A 289 -11.51 -21.63 -1.26
N GLU A 290 -12.52 -20.81 -1.52
CA GLU A 290 -12.72 -20.17 -2.80
C GLU A 290 -11.60 -19.17 -3.14
N VAL A 291 -11.24 -18.29 -2.19
CA VAL A 291 -10.10 -17.37 -2.34
C VAL A 291 -8.81 -18.15 -2.59
N LEU A 292 -8.51 -19.15 -1.75
CA LEU A 292 -7.30 -19.97 -1.87
C LEU A 292 -7.23 -20.72 -3.20
N LYS A 293 -8.34 -21.32 -3.64
CA LYS A 293 -8.43 -22.04 -4.92
C LYS A 293 -8.23 -21.10 -6.10
N SER A 294 -8.90 -19.94 -6.10
CA SER A 294 -8.78 -18.94 -7.17
C SER A 294 -7.37 -18.38 -7.29
N TRP A 295 -6.70 -18.21 -6.14
CA TRP A 295 -5.32 -17.72 -6.08
C TRP A 295 -4.29 -18.85 -6.28
N GLY A 296 -4.71 -20.12 -6.35
CA GLY A 296 -3.78 -21.24 -6.52
C GLY A 296 -2.80 -21.40 -5.35
N VAL A 297 -3.18 -20.97 -4.15
CA VAL A 297 -2.34 -21.02 -2.94
C VAL A 297 -3.00 -21.87 -1.87
N ARG A 298 -2.17 -22.59 -1.10
CA ARG A 298 -2.65 -23.40 0.05
C ARG A 298 -2.52 -22.67 1.38
N LYS A 299 -1.61 -21.69 1.45
CA LYS A 299 -1.32 -20.95 2.68
C LYS A 299 -2.48 -20.02 3.01
N ARG A 300 -3.12 -20.28 4.14
CA ARG A 300 -4.09 -19.39 4.76
C ARG A 300 -3.38 -18.41 5.69
N ASN A 301 -3.56 -17.11 5.46
CA ASN A 301 -3.06 -16.05 6.34
C ASN A 301 -4.18 -15.06 6.69
N ILE A 302 -3.85 -14.11 7.56
CA ILE A 302 -4.79 -13.09 8.06
C ILE A 302 -5.39 -12.27 6.91
N MET A 303 -4.57 -11.80 5.97
CA MET A 303 -5.04 -10.98 4.85
C MET A 303 -5.99 -11.75 3.93
N LYS A 304 -5.65 -12.98 3.53
CA LYS A 304 -6.54 -13.86 2.75
C LYS A 304 -7.87 -14.14 3.45
N SER A 305 -7.89 -14.18 4.78
CA SER A 305 -9.15 -14.30 5.52
C SER A 305 -9.95 -13.01 5.58
N LEU A 306 -9.30 -11.85 5.53
CA LEU A 306 -9.98 -10.59 5.28
C LEU A 306 -10.61 -10.60 3.87
N ASN A 307 -9.88 -11.01 2.82
CA ASN A 307 -10.46 -11.18 1.47
C ASN A 307 -11.67 -12.12 1.46
N ALA A 308 -11.60 -13.24 2.18
CA ALA A 308 -12.72 -14.16 2.30
C ALA A 308 -13.90 -13.58 3.09
N PHE A 309 -13.63 -12.78 4.13
CA PHE A 309 -14.66 -12.04 4.85
C PHE A 309 -15.38 -11.06 3.93
N ILE A 310 -14.64 -10.31 3.12
CA ILE A 310 -15.19 -9.41 2.10
C ILE A 310 -16.01 -10.17 1.05
N LEU A 311 -15.50 -11.30 0.56
CA LEU A 311 -16.23 -12.18 -0.36
C LEU A 311 -17.56 -12.64 0.23
N LYS A 312 -17.57 -13.03 1.52
CA LYS A 312 -18.79 -13.43 2.23
C LYS A 312 -19.82 -12.31 2.29
N LEU A 313 -19.37 -11.08 2.55
CA LEU A 313 -20.25 -9.91 2.59
C LEU A 313 -20.81 -9.58 1.20
N ASN A 314 -19.98 -9.66 0.16
CA ASN A 314 -20.42 -9.46 -1.23
C ASN A 314 -21.48 -10.49 -1.64
N LYS A 315 -21.32 -11.77 -1.27
CA LYS A 315 -22.35 -12.81 -1.49
C LYS A 315 -23.68 -12.55 -0.78
N LYS A 316 -23.67 -11.74 0.30
CA LYS A 316 -24.88 -11.26 0.99
C LYS A 316 -25.45 -9.96 0.40
N GLY A 317 -24.91 -9.47 -0.72
CA GLY A 317 -25.33 -8.23 -1.37
C GLY A 317 -24.69 -6.95 -0.82
N ILE A 318 -23.76 -7.05 0.14
CA ILE A 318 -23.04 -5.89 0.66
C ILE A 318 -21.85 -5.63 -0.26
N LYS A 319 -22.00 -4.75 -1.25
CA LYS A 319 -21.00 -4.46 -2.27
C LYS A 319 -19.84 -3.61 -1.72
N ILE A 320 -18.74 -4.26 -1.34
CA ILE A 320 -17.53 -3.61 -0.86
C ILE A 320 -16.27 -4.24 -1.48
N SER A 321 -15.21 -3.45 -1.67
CA SER A 321 -13.92 -3.92 -2.19
C SER A 321 -12.79 -3.86 -1.16
N MET A 322 -11.70 -4.59 -1.42
CA MET A 322 -10.50 -4.51 -0.57
C MET A 322 -9.86 -3.13 -0.60
N GLY A 323 -9.89 -2.46 -1.75
CA GLY A 323 -9.38 -1.10 -1.87
C GLY A 323 -10.17 -0.08 -1.03
N GLN A 324 -11.49 -0.18 -1.00
CA GLN A 324 -12.34 0.67 -0.14
C GLN A 324 -12.05 0.41 1.34
N VAL A 325 -11.86 -0.85 1.72
CA VAL A 325 -11.52 -1.22 3.10
C VAL A 325 -10.14 -0.69 3.49
N ASP A 326 -9.14 -0.78 2.60
CA ASP A 326 -7.80 -0.22 2.83
C ASP A 326 -7.82 1.31 2.96
N ASP A 327 -8.49 2.02 2.05
CA ASP A 327 -8.64 3.48 2.12
C ASP A 327 -9.29 3.90 3.44
N GLY A 328 -10.31 3.15 3.89
CA GLY A 328 -10.95 3.35 5.18
C GLY A 328 -10.01 3.13 6.37
N PHE A 329 -9.25 2.03 6.35
CA PHE A 329 -8.25 1.74 7.38
C PHE A 329 -7.21 2.85 7.47
N MET A 330 -6.68 3.30 6.32
CA MET A 330 -5.69 4.37 6.24
C MET A 330 -6.24 5.69 6.78
N HIS A 331 -7.40 6.12 6.30
CA HIS A 331 -8.03 7.35 6.76
C HIS A 331 -8.29 7.32 8.28
N ILE A 332 -8.83 6.22 8.80
CA ILE A 332 -9.10 6.08 10.24
C ILE A 332 -7.80 6.10 11.05
N GLY A 333 -6.78 5.38 10.58
CA GLY A 333 -5.49 5.27 11.24
C GLY A 333 -4.74 6.60 11.31
N GLN A 334 -4.78 7.39 10.23
CA GLN A 334 -4.10 8.69 10.14
C GLN A 334 -4.81 9.78 10.94
N ASN A 335 -6.15 9.81 10.93
CA ASN A 335 -6.91 10.95 11.45
C ASN A 335 -7.42 10.75 12.88
N PHE A 336 -7.73 9.52 13.29
CA PHE A 336 -8.42 9.27 14.56
C PHE A 336 -7.64 8.29 15.45
N CYS A 337 -7.33 7.12 14.92
CA CYS A 337 -6.73 6.04 15.68
C CYS A 337 -5.21 6.21 15.66
N LYS A 338 -4.65 7.19 16.39
CA LYS A 338 -3.20 7.43 16.47
C LYS A 338 -2.53 6.58 17.57
N ASN A 339 -1.22 6.34 17.47
CA ASN A 339 -0.48 5.63 18.53
C ASN A 339 -0.58 6.40 19.86
N ASP A 340 -0.32 7.69 19.81
CA ASP A 340 -0.47 8.62 20.92
C ASP A 340 -1.66 9.54 20.65
N LYS A 341 -2.46 9.82 21.70
CA LYS A 341 -3.63 10.73 21.64
C LYS A 341 -4.66 10.34 20.56
N ALA A 342 -5.19 9.12 20.64
CA ALA A 342 -6.29 8.70 19.78
C ALA A 342 -7.56 9.55 20.04
N ILE A 343 -8.23 9.98 18.98
CA ILE A 343 -9.43 10.82 19.01
C ILE A 343 -10.66 9.91 18.90
N CYS A 344 -10.90 9.12 19.95
CA CYS A 344 -11.90 8.05 19.93
C CYS A 344 -13.34 8.59 19.85
N ASP A 345 -13.62 9.73 20.47
CA ASP A 345 -14.92 10.38 20.51
C ASP A 345 -15.44 10.73 19.10
N LYS A 346 -14.54 11.20 18.23
CA LYS A 346 -14.84 11.57 16.83
C LYS A 346 -14.62 10.44 15.83
N CYS A 347 -14.06 9.31 16.25
CA CYS A 347 -13.77 8.19 15.37
C CYS A 347 -15.07 7.55 14.85
N PRO A 348 -15.19 7.23 13.54
CA PRO A 348 -16.39 6.58 13.01
C PRO A 348 -16.65 5.19 13.62
N LEU A 349 -15.63 4.56 14.21
CA LEU A 349 -15.73 3.27 14.89
C LEU A 349 -16.04 3.38 16.39
N ASN A 350 -16.21 4.58 16.95
CA ASN A 350 -16.29 4.85 18.40
C ASN A 350 -17.15 3.81 19.15
N LYS A 351 -18.42 3.67 18.75
CA LYS A 351 -19.42 2.83 19.44
C LYS A 351 -19.20 1.32 19.28
N LEU A 352 -18.39 0.89 18.32
CA LEU A 352 -18.17 -0.52 17.98
C LEU A 352 -16.73 -0.99 18.24
N CYS A 353 -15.80 -0.07 18.46
CA CYS A 353 -14.39 -0.36 18.62
C CYS A 353 -14.13 -1.14 19.91
N LEU A 354 -13.50 -2.32 19.81
CA LEU A 354 -13.15 -3.15 20.95
C LEU A 354 -12.29 -2.38 21.98
N ALA A 355 -11.24 -1.71 21.50
CA ALA A 355 -10.31 -0.97 22.35
C ALA A 355 -10.94 0.24 23.05
N ASN A 356 -12.02 0.79 22.48
CA ASN A 356 -12.68 1.94 23.08
C ASN A 356 -13.70 1.54 24.16
N ASN A 357 -14.41 0.44 23.94
CA ASN A 357 -15.60 0.09 24.73
C ASN A 357 -15.39 -1.07 25.72
N LYS A 358 -14.44 -1.98 25.46
CA LYS A 358 -14.28 -3.21 26.26
C LYS A 358 -12.86 -3.46 26.73
N GLU A 359 -11.86 -3.18 25.89
CA GLU A 359 -10.46 -3.55 26.16
C GLU A 359 -9.50 -2.34 26.04
N PRO A 360 -9.51 -1.40 27.00
CA PRO A 360 -8.71 -0.18 26.95
C PRO A 360 -7.20 -0.40 26.84
N LEU A 361 -6.68 -1.56 27.26
CA LEU A 361 -5.26 -1.86 27.14
C LEU A 361 -4.78 -1.83 25.69
N LEU A 362 -5.64 -2.19 24.72
CA LEU A 362 -5.32 -2.14 23.29
C LEU A 362 -5.01 -0.72 22.76
N LYS A 363 -5.44 0.33 23.48
CA LYS A 363 -5.10 1.73 23.16
C LYS A 363 -3.96 2.30 23.99
N THR A 364 -3.71 1.81 25.20
CA THR A 364 -2.70 2.37 26.11
C THR A 364 -1.38 1.60 26.12
N GLN A 365 -1.42 0.27 26.02
CA GLN A 365 -0.24 -0.60 26.12
C GLN A 365 0.17 -1.16 24.75
N TYR A 366 -0.78 -1.39 23.86
CA TYR A 366 -0.53 -1.96 22.53
C TYR A 366 -0.45 -0.88 21.46
N TYR A 367 0.50 -1.06 20.56
CA TYR A 367 0.67 -0.21 19.38
C TYR A 367 1.05 -1.06 18.16
N CYS A 368 0.85 -0.50 16.98
CA CYS A 368 1.40 -1.08 15.75
C CYS A 368 2.39 -0.05 15.21
N GLY A 369 3.66 -0.43 15.20
CA GLY A 369 4.76 0.38 14.72
C GLY A 369 5.69 -0.45 13.86
N VAL A 370 6.46 0.25 13.04
CA VAL A 370 7.69 -0.33 12.49
C VAL A 370 8.57 -0.58 13.71
N GLY A 371 8.98 -1.83 13.94
CA GLY A 371 9.87 -2.14 15.07
C GLY A 371 11.09 -1.22 15.03
N ALA A 372 11.69 -0.93 16.18
CA ALA A 372 13.02 -0.33 16.23
C ALA A 372 14.00 -1.32 15.57
N GLY A 373 14.13 -1.24 14.24
CA GLY A 373 14.85 -2.24 13.47
C GLY A 373 14.53 -2.18 11.98
N VAL A 374 15.48 -1.60 11.25
CA VAL A 374 15.85 -2.02 9.88
C VAL A 374 14.84 -1.67 8.77
N PHE A 375 14.85 -0.42 8.31
CA PHE A 375 14.48 -0.11 6.91
C PHE A 375 15.68 -0.16 5.95
N PHE A 376 16.89 -0.35 6.47
CA PHE A 376 18.07 -0.70 5.70
C PHE A 376 18.88 -1.67 6.54
N GLY A 377 19.11 -2.88 6.02
CA GLY A 377 20.16 -3.74 6.53
C GLY A 377 21.47 -2.95 6.52
N ARG A 378 22.23 -3.05 7.61
CA ARG A 378 23.68 -2.91 7.50
C ARG A 378 24.23 -4.11 6.75
#